data_AF-A0A2I1HKK7-F1
#
_entry.id   AF-A0A2I1HKK7-F1
#
_cell.length_a   1.000
_cell.length_b   1.000
_cell.length_c   1.000
_cell.angle_alpha   90.00
_cell.angle_beta   90.00
_cell.angle_gamma   90.00
#
_symmetry.space_group_name_H-M   'P 1'
#
loop_
_entity.id
_entity.type
_entity.pdbx_description
1 polymer ?
#
loop_
_entity_poly.entity_id
_entity_poly.type
_entity_poly.pdbx_seq_one_letter_code
_entity_poly.pdbx_strand_id
1 'polypeptide(L)'
;MDWSGIISSLTKHSITLTKLHIQVNGNKELSFINKFKNLQELFILFESYGSSNSSNKHFKDLQYTKFDQLQILKLDGGCPKFEILVKFLENNGKNLKEFHVNGYGSLNLIIAKYCPNLLSLYTLFPKNEMETLKFIFNNCQKLESIKILCGEGYLTEKEILKIVAIHSPKNFHELKLYNFDISGSDFEPFFINWKDRVPLKSISFIIECHLNVKRENIELLEKYKNLGIIKKFEINVKGYYNKSLISLAIAPS
;
A
#
# COMPACT_ATOMS: atom_id res chain seq x y z
N MET A 1 25.22 10.42 13.59
CA MET A 1 25.41 11.26 12.39
C MET A 1 24.53 12.50 12.53
N ASP A 2 25.16 13.68 12.57
CA ASP A 2 24.49 14.99 12.64
C ASP A 2 23.86 15.34 11.29
N TRP A 3 22.62 15.85 11.30
CA TRP A 3 21.88 16.25 10.11
C TRP A 3 22.00 17.74 9.79
N SER A 4 22.64 18.54 10.65
CA SER A 4 22.72 20.00 10.51
C SER A 4 23.17 20.45 9.12
N GLY A 5 24.25 19.87 8.58
CA GLY A 5 24.77 20.19 7.25
C GLY A 5 23.83 19.78 6.10
N ILE A 6 23.17 18.63 6.23
CA ILE A 6 22.20 18.13 5.24
C ILE A 6 20.94 19.00 5.26
N ILE A 7 20.39 19.29 6.44
CA ILE A 7 19.20 20.13 6.62
C ILE A 7 19.44 21.54 6.07
N SER A 8 20.62 22.12 6.35
CA SER A 8 20.99 23.44 5.82
C SER A 8 21.00 23.43 4.29
N SER A 9 21.60 22.40 3.68
CA SER A 9 21.65 22.26 2.22
C SER A 9 20.26 22.07 1.60
N LEU A 10 19.42 21.21 2.19
CA LEU A 10 18.05 20.98 1.72
C LEU A 10 17.19 22.24 1.84
N THR A 11 17.32 22.99 2.95
CA THR A 11 16.51 24.19 3.20
C THR A 11 16.76 25.29 2.15
N LYS A 12 17.97 25.36 1.58
CA LYS A 12 18.27 26.28 0.46
C LYS A 12 17.44 26.00 -0.80
N HIS A 13 16.98 24.76 -0.95
CA HIS A 13 16.10 24.32 -2.04
C HIS A 13 14.64 24.20 -1.60
N SER A 14 14.24 24.91 -0.53
CA SER A 14 12.90 24.81 0.06
C SER A 14 11.75 25.04 -0.93
N ILE A 15 11.99 25.87 -1.95
CA ILE A 15 11.02 26.17 -3.01
C ILE A 15 11.10 25.24 -4.22
N THR A 16 12.21 24.54 -4.46
CA THR A 16 12.37 23.68 -5.65
C THR A 16 12.24 22.20 -5.34
N LEU A 17 12.37 21.80 -4.06
CA LEU A 17 12.35 20.41 -3.65
C LEU A 17 10.93 19.84 -3.72
N THR A 18 10.73 18.88 -4.62
CA THR A 18 9.44 18.22 -4.86
C THR A 18 9.37 16.80 -4.31
N LYS A 19 10.51 16.17 -4.03
CA LYS A 19 10.57 14.80 -3.50
C LYS A 19 11.56 14.72 -2.36
N LEU A 20 11.16 14.09 -1.26
CA LEU A 20 12.02 13.88 -0.09
C LEU A 20 11.90 12.44 0.39
N HIS A 21 13.00 11.70 0.32
CA HIS A 21 13.10 10.33 0.80
C HIS A 21 14.15 10.31 1.91
N ILE A 22 13.74 9.97 3.13
CA ILE A 22 14.60 10.00 4.30
C ILE A 22 14.46 8.74 5.13
N GLN A 23 15.59 8.23 5.61
CA GLN A 23 15.63 7.23 6.65
C GLN A 23 15.86 7.93 7.99
N VAL A 24 14.97 7.70 8.95
CA VAL A 24 14.97 8.40 10.24
C VAL A 24 15.43 7.44 11.33
N ASN A 25 16.40 7.87 12.12
CA ASN A 25 16.90 7.14 13.27
C ASN A 25 17.11 8.01 14.51
N GLY A 26 16.99 7.39 15.69
CA GLY A 26 17.25 8.05 16.97
C GLY A 26 16.18 9.07 17.39
N ASN A 27 16.59 10.30 17.72
CA ASN A 27 15.75 11.38 18.28
C ASN A 27 15.57 12.58 17.32
N LYS A 28 15.77 12.39 16.02
CA LYS A 28 15.85 13.48 15.04
C LYS A 28 14.51 14.16 14.76
N GLU A 29 14.47 15.48 14.80
CA GLU A 29 13.27 16.25 14.49
C GLU A 29 13.04 16.33 12.97
N LEU A 30 11.78 16.22 12.56
CA LEU A 30 11.38 16.34 11.15
C LEU A 30 10.80 17.71 10.82
N SER A 31 10.80 18.63 11.79
CA SER A 31 10.25 19.98 11.65
C SER A 31 10.75 20.73 10.43
N PHE A 32 12.00 20.53 9.99
CA PHE A 32 12.55 21.18 8.79
C PHE A 32 11.77 20.88 7.50
N ILE A 33 11.05 19.75 7.43
CA ILE A 33 10.26 19.35 6.26
C ILE A 33 9.12 20.34 6.00
N ASN A 34 8.64 21.04 7.03
CA ASN A 34 7.56 22.02 6.90
C ASN A 34 7.87 23.21 5.97
N LYS A 35 9.15 23.39 5.62
CA LYS A 35 9.64 24.44 4.72
C LYS A 35 9.43 24.08 3.23
N PHE A 36 9.27 22.79 2.90
CA PHE A 36 9.14 22.31 1.52
C PHE A 36 7.71 22.46 1.00
N LYS A 37 7.33 23.67 0.56
CA LYS A 37 5.95 23.98 0.14
C LYS A 37 5.52 23.29 -1.16
N ASN A 38 6.47 22.98 -2.03
CA ASN A 38 6.24 22.30 -3.31
C ASN A 38 6.46 20.78 -3.23
N LEU A 39 6.50 20.22 -2.01
CA LEU A 39 6.71 18.79 -1.80
C LEU A 39 5.51 17.99 -2.34
N GLN A 40 5.79 17.08 -3.26
CA GLN A 40 4.82 16.20 -3.92
C GLN A 40 4.93 14.75 -3.45
N GLU A 41 6.15 14.32 -3.07
CA GLU A 41 6.43 12.97 -2.59
C GLU A 41 7.23 13.03 -1.29
N LEU A 42 6.70 12.38 -0.26
CA LEU A 42 7.38 12.19 1.03
C LEU A 42 7.45 10.71 1.34
N PHE A 43 8.67 10.17 1.38
CA PHE A 43 8.94 8.83 1.88
C PHE A 43 9.78 8.90 3.16
N ILE A 44 9.25 8.33 4.24
CA ILE A 44 9.93 8.20 5.52
C ILE A 44 10.07 6.71 5.84
N LEU A 45 11.31 6.26 5.95
CA LEU A 45 11.67 4.95 6.48
C LEU A 45 12.08 5.09 7.94
N PHE A 46 11.30 4.54 8.86
CA PHE A 46 11.62 4.51 10.28
C PHE A 46 12.56 3.34 10.58
N GLU A 47 13.75 3.62 11.12
CA GLU A 47 14.66 2.57 11.59
C GLU A 47 14.12 2.00 12.92
N SER A 48 13.54 0.81 12.86
CA SER A 48 12.94 0.15 14.02
C SER A 48 14.02 -0.57 14.84
N TYR A 49 14.42 0.03 15.97
CA TYR A 49 15.05 -0.71 17.07
C TYR A 49 13.98 -1.05 18.10
N GLY A 50 13.13 -2.04 17.80
CA GLY A 50 12.35 -2.80 18.79
C GLY A 50 11.33 -2.05 19.66
N SER A 51 11.04 -0.77 19.41
CA SER A 51 10.04 0.00 20.18
C SER A 51 9.20 0.89 19.27
N SER A 52 7.88 0.71 19.37
CA SER A 52 6.83 1.51 18.71
C SER A 52 6.83 3.01 19.06
N ASN A 53 7.78 3.48 19.89
CA ASN A 53 7.85 4.85 20.37
C ASN A 53 8.67 5.81 19.47
N SER A 54 9.53 5.31 18.59
CA SER A 54 10.42 6.17 17.78
C SER A 54 9.67 6.95 16.69
N SER A 55 8.87 6.27 15.86
CA SER A 55 8.06 6.89 14.79
C SER A 55 7.19 8.06 15.27
N ASN A 56 6.68 7.95 16.49
CA ASN A 56 5.79 8.91 17.12
C ASN A 56 6.44 10.27 17.38
N LYS A 57 7.67 10.28 17.89
CA LYS A 57 8.35 11.52 18.24
C LYS A 57 8.71 12.32 16.99
N HIS A 58 9.13 11.62 15.93
CA HIS A 58 9.55 12.22 14.67
C HIS A 58 8.42 12.88 13.90
N PHE A 59 7.26 12.21 13.81
CA PHE A 59 6.18 12.67 12.95
C PHE A 59 5.29 13.74 13.61
N LYS A 60 5.40 13.93 14.93
CA LYS A 60 4.60 14.91 15.70
C LYS A 60 4.74 16.34 15.14
N ASP A 61 5.92 16.71 14.69
CA ASP A 61 6.20 18.05 14.15
C ASP A 61 5.43 18.33 12.85
N LEU A 62 5.09 17.28 12.11
CA LEU A 62 4.42 17.37 10.81
C LEU A 62 2.90 17.38 10.94
N GLN A 63 2.34 17.03 12.11
CA GLN A 63 0.91 16.73 12.29
C GLN A 63 -0.05 17.86 11.84
N TYR A 64 0.38 19.12 11.89
CA TYR A 64 -0.41 20.29 11.48
C TYR A 64 0.11 20.96 10.21
N THR A 65 1.14 20.39 9.58
CA THR A 65 1.73 20.97 8.39
C THR A 65 0.79 20.76 7.21
N LYS A 66 0.62 21.81 6.40
CA LYS A 66 -0.12 21.77 5.13
C LYS A 66 0.86 21.68 3.98
N PHE A 67 0.74 20.62 3.20
CA PHE A 67 1.46 20.37 1.97
C PHE A 67 0.45 20.34 0.82
N ASP A 68 0.24 21.50 0.21
CA ASP A 68 -0.81 21.67 -0.80
C ASP A 68 -0.57 20.83 -2.07
N GLN A 69 0.67 20.42 -2.31
CA GLN A 69 1.06 19.62 -3.49
C GLN A 69 1.37 18.15 -3.15
N LEU A 70 1.27 17.71 -1.89
CA LEU A 70 1.64 16.35 -1.52
C LEU A 70 0.64 15.34 -2.08
N GLN A 71 1.13 14.49 -2.98
CA GLN A 71 0.34 13.46 -3.66
C GLN A 71 0.74 12.04 -3.23
N ILE A 72 1.98 11.85 -2.79
CA ILE A 72 2.51 10.54 -2.41
C ILE A 72 3.06 10.62 -1.00
N LEU A 73 2.51 9.81 -0.10
CA LEU A 73 3.02 9.64 1.25
C LEU A 73 3.36 8.17 1.50
N LYS A 74 4.59 7.89 1.91
CA LYS A 74 5.04 6.54 2.26
C LYS A 74 5.66 6.56 3.65
N LEU A 75 5.15 5.71 4.53
CA LEU A 75 5.59 5.53 5.91
C LEU A 75 5.90 4.05 6.11
N ASP A 76 7.17 3.70 6.14
CA ASP A 76 7.63 2.31 6.26
C ASP A 76 8.54 2.12 7.48
N GLY A 77 8.69 0.88 7.95
CA GLY A 77 9.44 0.55 9.18
C GLY A 77 8.76 0.99 10.48
N GLY A 78 7.59 1.63 10.40
CA GLY A 78 6.78 2.02 11.55
C GLY A 78 5.54 2.84 11.14
N CYS A 79 4.69 3.15 12.12
CA CYS A 79 3.53 4.01 11.94
C CYS A 79 3.53 5.10 13.04
N PRO A 80 3.28 6.38 12.72
CA PRO A 80 3.01 7.40 13.74
C PRO A 80 1.76 7.05 14.58
N LYS A 81 1.64 7.63 15.79
CA LYS A 81 0.45 7.46 16.64
C LYS A 81 -0.80 7.86 15.88
N PHE A 82 -1.89 7.17 16.19
CA PHE A 82 -3.22 7.42 15.64
C PHE A 82 -3.55 8.91 15.55
N GLU A 83 -3.51 9.62 16.68
CA GLU A 83 -3.98 11.00 16.78
C GLU A 83 -3.12 11.98 15.97
N ILE A 84 -1.81 11.68 15.87
CA ILE A 84 -0.86 12.47 15.11
C ILE A 84 -1.13 12.30 13.61
N LEU A 85 -1.30 11.06 13.16
CA LEU A 85 -1.54 10.76 11.75
C LEU A 85 -2.93 11.23 11.30
N VAL A 86 -3.94 11.13 12.16
CA VAL A 86 -5.29 11.67 11.89
C VAL A 86 -5.21 13.16 11.56
N LYS A 87 -4.55 13.97 12.40
CA LYS A 87 -4.39 15.41 12.18
C LYS A 87 -3.65 15.72 10.88
N PHE A 88 -2.66 14.90 10.54
CA PHE A 88 -1.95 15.06 9.28
C PHE A 88 -2.87 14.80 8.08
N LEU A 89 -3.64 13.70 8.12
CA LEU A 89 -4.55 13.32 7.04
C LEU A 89 -5.74 14.29 6.92
N GLU A 90 -6.20 14.90 8.01
CA GLU A 90 -7.20 15.97 7.96
C GLU A 90 -6.76 17.16 7.11
N ASN A 91 -5.47 17.51 7.18
CA ASN A 91 -4.91 18.63 6.42
C ASN A 91 -4.53 18.25 4.98
N ASN A 92 -4.00 17.04 4.77
CA ASN A 92 -3.31 16.67 3.53
C ASN A 92 -3.97 15.53 2.75
N GLY A 93 -4.82 14.72 3.40
CA GLY A 93 -5.34 13.46 2.87
C GLY A 93 -6.09 13.60 1.56
N LYS A 94 -6.85 14.69 1.38
CA LYS A 94 -7.60 14.96 0.15
C LYS A 94 -6.70 15.11 -1.10
N ASN A 95 -5.43 15.47 -0.91
CA ASN A 95 -4.46 15.66 -1.99
C ASN A 95 -3.75 14.35 -2.37
N LEU A 96 -3.77 13.35 -1.47
CA LEU A 96 -3.06 12.09 -1.66
C LEU A 96 -3.69 11.25 -2.77
N LYS A 97 -2.81 10.77 -3.66
CA LYS A 97 -3.08 9.77 -4.70
C LYS A 97 -2.48 8.42 -4.34
N GLU A 98 -1.35 8.40 -3.64
CA GLU A 98 -0.74 7.17 -3.13
C GLU A 98 -0.46 7.30 -1.64
N PHE A 99 -0.92 6.31 -0.88
CA PHE A 99 -0.61 6.23 0.54
C PHE A 99 -0.12 4.83 0.92
N HIS A 100 1.06 4.76 1.52
CA HIS A 100 1.63 3.54 2.08
C HIS A 100 1.84 3.76 3.57
N VAL A 101 1.24 2.90 4.38
CA VAL A 101 1.44 2.89 5.84
C VAL A 101 1.26 1.48 6.38
N ASN A 102 2.07 1.07 7.35
CA ASN A 102 1.81 -0.14 8.14
C ASN A 102 0.73 0.16 9.20
N GLY A 103 -0.48 0.52 8.75
CA GLY A 103 -1.61 0.94 9.58
C GLY A 103 -2.36 -0.20 10.26
N TYR A 104 -3.16 0.12 11.28
CA TYR A 104 -4.11 -0.80 11.93
C TYR A 104 -5.56 -0.36 11.65
N GLY A 105 -6.57 -1.19 11.94
CA GLY A 105 -7.94 -1.00 11.47
C GLY A 105 -8.61 0.32 11.70
N SER A 106 -8.42 0.93 12.88
CA SER A 106 -9.01 2.24 13.15
C SER A 106 -8.44 3.32 12.22
N LEU A 107 -7.18 3.20 11.77
CA LEU A 107 -6.59 4.11 10.78
C LEU A 107 -7.24 3.95 9.41
N ASN A 108 -7.63 2.74 9.03
CA ASN A 108 -8.27 2.48 7.74
C ASN A 108 -9.60 3.24 7.57
N LEU A 109 -10.37 3.38 8.66
CA LEU A 109 -11.59 4.21 8.66
C LEU A 109 -11.29 5.70 8.45
N ILE A 110 -10.19 6.18 9.04
CA ILE A 110 -9.70 7.57 8.88
C ILE A 110 -9.20 7.80 7.45
N ILE A 111 -8.48 6.83 6.87
CA ILE A 111 -8.03 6.87 5.48
C ILE A 111 -9.24 7.00 4.55
N ALA A 112 -10.24 6.13 4.71
CA ALA A 112 -11.47 6.18 3.93
C ALA A 112 -12.17 7.55 4.03
N LYS A 113 -12.19 8.15 5.22
CA LYS A 113 -12.83 9.46 5.46
C LYS A 113 -12.07 10.63 4.82
N TYR A 114 -10.75 10.68 4.98
CA TYR A 114 -9.96 11.88 4.64
C TYR A 114 -9.17 11.77 3.34
N CYS A 115 -9.10 10.59 2.71
CA CYS A 115 -8.32 10.36 1.48
C CYS A 115 -9.19 9.87 0.31
N PRO A 116 -10.26 10.60 -0.10
CA PRO A 116 -11.19 10.14 -1.13
C PRO A 116 -10.58 10.06 -2.55
N ASN A 117 -9.43 10.70 -2.77
CA ASN A 117 -8.77 10.78 -4.08
C ASN A 117 -7.65 9.73 -4.29
N LEU A 118 -7.52 8.76 -3.38
CA LEU A 118 -6.51 7.71 -3.51
C LEU A 118 -6.71 6.89 -4.77
N LEU A 119 -5.60 6.64 -5.46
CA LEU A 119 -5.44 5.73 -6.58
C LEU A 119 -4.74 4.44 -6.14
N SER A 120 -3.81 4.53 -5.18
CA SER A 120 -3.06 3.39 -4.66
C SER A 120 -2.98 3.44 -3.13
N LEU A 121 -3.26 2.31 -2.48
CA LEU A 121 -3.20 2.17 -1.04
C LEU A 121 -2.41 0.92 -0.64
N TYR A 122 -1.49 1.07 0.30
CA TYR A 122 -0.96 -0.03 1.09
C TYR A 122 -1.25 0.22 2.57
N THR A 123 -1.97 -0.72 3.18
CA THR A 123 -2.30 -0.73 4.60
C THR A 123 -2.53 -2.16 5.07
N LEU A 124 -2.62 -2.37 6.38
CA LEU A 124 -2.88 -3.69 6.97
C LEU A 124 -4.35 -3.78 7.38
N PHE A 125 -4.91 -4.99 7.29
CA PHE A 125 -6.26 -5.29 7.74
C PHE A 125 -6.19 -6.46 8.73
N PRO A 126 -6.16 -6.18 10.04
CA PRO A 126 -6.33 -7.20 11.06
C PRO A 126 -7.54 -8.11 10.83
N LYS A 127 -7.53 -9.27 11.49
CA LYS A 127 -8.63 -10.25 11.41
C LYS A 127 -9.99 -9.58 11.68
N ASN A 128 -11.01 -10.00 10.94
CA ASN A 128 -12.40 -9.50 11.00
C ASN A 128 -12.63 -8.08 10.46
N GLU A 129 -11.69 -7.48 9.71
CA GLU A 129 -11.85 -6.13 9.14
C GLU A 129 -12.44 -6.08 7.73
N MET A 130 -13.27 -7.05 7.36
CA MET A 130 -13.90 -7.09 6.04
C MET A 130 -14.76 -5.85 5.78
N GLU A 131 -15.53 -5.40 6.78
CA GLU A 131 -16.36 -4.19 6.66
C GLU A 131 -15.52 -2.93 6.50
N THR A 132 -14.34 -2.88 7.12
CA THR A 132 -13.40 -1.76 6.94
C THR A 132 -12.85 -1.70 5.52
N LEU A 133 -12.51 -2.85 4.92
CA LEU A 133 -12.09 -2.92 3.52
C LEU A 133 -13.20 -2.47 2.56
N LYS A 134 -14.45 -2.92 2.80
CA LYS A 134 -15.62 -2.43 2.06
C LYS A 134 -15.80 -0.92 2.23
N PHE A 135 -15.62 -0.41 3.43
CA PHE A 135 -15.74 1.01 3.72
C PHE A 135 -14.70 1.84 2.97
N ILE A 136 -13.44 1.38 2.87
CA ILE A 136 -12.43 1.99 2.00
C ILE A 136 -12.90 1.99 0.55
N PHE A 137 -13.33 0.85 0.01
CA PHE A 137 -13.77 0.79 -1.38
C PHE A 137 -14.98 1.69 -1.65
N ASN A 138 -15.88 1.85 -0.69
CA ASN A 138 -17.04 2.73 -0.82
C ASN A 138 -16.66 4.22 -0.84
N ASN A 139 -15.65 4.64 -0.06
CA ASN A 139 -15.29 6.06 0.05
C ASN A 139 -14.15 6.49 -0.90
N CYS A 140 -13.26 5.56 -1.27
CA CYS A 140 -12.15 5.80 -2.19
C CYS A 140 -12.49 5.30 -3.60
N GLN A 141 -13.52 5.86 -4.25
CA GLN A 141 -14.03 5.38 -5.55
C GLN A 141 -13.06 5.53 -6.73
N LYS A 142 -11.97 6.29 -6.55
CA LYS A 142 -10.89 6.43 -7.52
C LYS A 142 -9.80 5.37 -7.37
N LEU A 143 -9.90 4.49 -6.37
CA LEU A 143 -8.85 3.50 -6.09
C LEU A 143 -8.68 2.54 -7.28
N GLU A 144 -7.45 2.44 -7.74
CA GLU A 144 -7.03 1.60 -8.85
C GLU A 144 -6.25 0.37 -8.37
N SER A 145 -5.50 0.54 -7.27
CA SER A 145 -4.59 -0.44 -6.72
C SER A 145 -4.69 -0.54 -5.20
N ILE A 146 -4.61 -1.75 -4.67
CA ILE A 146 -4.39 -1.98 -3.24
C ILE A 146 -3.32 -3.06 -3.01
N LYS A 147 -2.45 -2.84 -2.02
CA LYS A 147 -1.54 -3.85 -1.48
C LYS A 147 -1.98 -4.25 -0.08
N ILE A 148 -2.14 -5.55 0.17
CA ILE A 148 -2.65 -6.10 1.43
C ILE A 148 -1.72 -7.21 1.93
N LEU A 149 -1.39 -7.18 3.23
CA LEU A 149 -0.75 -8.27 3.97
C LEU A 149 -1.80 -9.32 4.36
N CYS A 150 -1.52 -10.57 4.01
CA CYS A 150 -2.36 -11.75 4.26
C CYS A 150 -1.72 -12.64 5.34
N GLY A 151 -2.49 -13.61 5.82
CA GLY A 151 -2.02 -14.65 6.73
C GLY A 151 -2.39 -14.39 8.20
N GLU A 152 -1.62 -15.00 9.11
CA GLU A 152 -1.95 -15.04 10.53
C GLU A 152 -2.08 -13.62 11.14
N GLY A 153 -3.21 -13.38 11.81
CA GLY A 153 -3.54 -12.08 12.43
C GLY A 153 -4.23 -11.07 11.52
N TYR A 154 -4.33 -11.36 10.22
CA TYR A 154 -4.92 -10.46 9.20
C TYR A 154 -6.15 -11.09 8.53
N LEU A 155 -6.74 -10.37 7.57
CA LEU A 155 -7.75 -10.94 6.68
C LEU A 155 -7.16 -12.10 5.88
N THR A 156 -7.97 -13.15 5.72
CA THR A 156 -7.61 -14.31 4.92
C THR A 156 -7.67 -13.99 3.43
N GLU A 157 -6.93 -14.76 2.66
CA GLU A 157 -6.88 -14.70 1.20
C GLU A 157 -8.28 -14.79 0.59
N LYS A 158 -9.09 -15.74 1.07
CA LYS A 158 -10.46 -15.97 0.62
C LYS A 158 -11.37 -14.77 0.90
N GLU A 159 -11.24 -14.15 2.08
CA GLU A 159 -12.01 -12.96 2.43
C GLU A 159 -11.63 -11.77 1.54
N ILE A 160 -10.33 -11.55 1.33
CA ILE A 160 -9.82 -10.47 0.49
C ILE A 160 -10.33 -10.64 -0.94
N LEU A 161 -10.15 -11.82 -1.55
CA LEU A 161 -10.61 -12.11 -2.90
C LEU A 161 -12.12 -11.86 -3.03
N LYS A 162 -12.93 -12.38 -2.09
CA LYS A 162 -14.39 -12.16 -2.09
C LYS A 162 -14.75 -10.68 -2.05
N ILE A 163 -14.14 -9.91 -1.16
CA ILE A 163 -14.45 -8.48 -1.02
C ILE A 163 -13.98 -7.69 -2.23
N VAL A 164 -12.78 -7.95 -2.74
CA VAL A 164 -12.26 -7.26 -3.92
C VAL A 164 -13.13 -7.54 -5.14
N ALA A 165 -13.55 -8.78 -5.37
CA ALA A 165 -14.37 -9.12 -6.53
C ALA A 165 -15.72 -8.41 -6.55
N ILE A 166 -16.36 -8.27 -5.37
CA ILE A 166 -17.73 -7.78 -5.25
C ILE A 166 -17.79 -6.26 -5.01
N HIS A 167 -16.88 -5.72 -4.20
CA HIS A 167 -17.02 -4.37 -3.65
C HIS A 167 -15.97 -3.36 -4.14
N SER A 168 -14.90 -3.78 -4.81
CA SER A 168 -13.87 -2.82 -5.22
C SER A 168 -14.37 -1.82 -6.28
N PRO A 169 -13.83 -0.59 -6.34
CA PRO A 169 -14.33 0.46 -7.24
C PRO A 169 -14.25 0.10 -8.72
N LYS A 170 -15.06 0.74 -9.56
CA LYS A 170 -15.11 0.51 -11.02
C LYS A 170 -13.76 0.69 -11.73
N ASN A 171 -12.88 1.54 -11.18
CA ASN A 171 -11.56 1.79 -11.74
C ASN A 171 -10.49 0.82 -11.27
N PHE A 172 -10.80 -0.01 -10.27
CA PHE A 172 -9.87 -0.95 -9.67
C PHE A 172 -9.40 -2.00 -10.67
N HIS A 173 -8.09 -2.20 -10.75
CA HIS A 173 -7.51 -3.12 -11.72
C HIS A 173 -6.14 -3.68 -11.28
N GLU A 174 -5.68 -3.42 -10.06
CA GLU A 174 -4.43 -3.99 -9.56
C GLU A 174 -4.57 -4.45 -8.10
N LEU A 175 -4.34 -5.74 -7.85
CA LEU A 175 -4.34 -6.33 -6.51
C LEU A 175 -2.96 -6.91 -6.20
N LYS A 176 -2.34 -6.38 -5.14
CA LYS A 176 -1.06 -6.86 -4.63
C LYS A 176 -1.27 -7.57 -3.29
N LEU A 177 -0.83 -8.81 -3.19
CA LEU A 177 -1.07 -9.68 -2.04
C LEU A 177 0.29 -10.10 -1.48
N TYR A 178 0.51 -9.84 -0.20
CA TYR A 178 1.76 -10.11 0.48
C TYR A 178 1.57 -11.16 1.56
N ASN A 179 2.51 -12.10 1.69
CA ASN A 179 2.39 -13.28 2.57
C ASN A 179 1.14 -14.13 2.22
N PHE A 180 0.84 -14.26 0.93
CA PHE A 180 -0.35 -14.95 0.45
C PHE A 180 -0.10 -16.46 0.36
N ASP A 181 -0.94 -17.27 1.01
CA ASP A 181 -0.95 -18.71 0.76
C ASP A 181 -1.76 -19.04 -0.51
N ILE A 182 -1.03 -19.13 -1.62
CA ILE A 182 -1.62 -19.51 -2.90
C ILE A 182 -2.18 -20.93 -2.89
N SER A 183 -1.60 -21.84 -2.09
CA SER A 183 -1.90 -23.27 -2.14
C SER A 183 -3.27 -23.64 -1.57
N GLY A 184 -3.81 -22.79 -0.69
CA GLY A 184 -5.15 -22.90 -0.10
C GLY A 184 -6.19 -21.97 -0.72
N SER A 185 -5.81 -21.19 -1.74
CA SER A 185 -6.68 -20.17 -2.33
C SER A 185 -7.46 -20.71 -3.52
N ASP A 186 -8.79 -20.59 -3.48
CA ASP A 186 -9.67 -20.85 -4.61
C ASP A 186 -9.94 -19.54 -5.37
N PHE A 187 -9.29 -19.38 -6.53
CA PHE A 187 -9.43 -18.20 -7.37
C PHE A 187 -10.62 -18.28 -8.34
N GLU A 188 -11.19 -19.46 -8.59
CA GLU A 188 -12.25 -19.61 -9.60
C GLU A 188 -13.46 -18.70 -9.28
N PRO A 189 -13.99 -18.65 -8.03
CA PRO A 189 -15.08 -17.74 -7.69
C PRO A 189 -14.69 -16.26 -7.84
N PHE A 190 -13.42 -15.91 -7.60
CA PHE A 190 -12.94 -14.54 -7.78
C PHE A 190 -13.08 -14.12 -9.24
N PHE A 191 -12.56 -14.92 -10.16
CA PHE A 191 -12.55 -14.57 -11.58
C PHE A 191 -13.93 -14.64 -12.22
N ILE A 192 -14.79 -15.56 -11.78
CA ILE A 192 -16.20 -15.62 -12.20
C ILE A 192 -16.94 -14.34 -11.81
N ASN A 193 -16.71 -13.81 -10.62
CA ASN A 193 -17.30 -12.52 -10.25
C ASN A 193 -16.64 -11.35 -10.99
N TRP A 194 -15.33 -11.44 -11.28
CA TRP A 194 -14.60 -10.38 -11.95
C TRP A 194 -15.05 -10.17 -13.40
N LYS A 195 -15.31 -11.26 -14.15
CA LYS A 195 -15.73 -11.19 -15.56
C LYS A 195 -17.07 -10.45 -15.76
N ASP A 196 -17.92 -10.42 -14.75
CA ASP A 196 -19.28 -9.86 -14.82
C ASP A 196 -19.29 -8.35 -14.47
N ARG A 197 -18.13 -7.74 -14.23
CA ARG A 197 -18.02 -6.33 -13.86
C ARG A 197 -18.28 -5.39 -15.03
N VAL A 198 -18.91 -4.25 -14.72
CA VAL A 198 -19.15 -3.16 -15.68
C VAL A 198 -18.65 -1.81 -15.12
N PRO A 199 -17.64 -1.17 -15.74
CA PRO A 199 -16.85 -1.66 -16.87
C PRO A 199 -15.95 -2.83 -16.45
N LEU A 200 -15.71 -3.77 -17.36
CA LEU A 200 -14.71 -4.81 -17.17
C LEU A 200 -13.33 -4.19 -17.40
N LYS A 201 -12.50 -4.15 -16.35
CA LYS A 201 -11.07 -3.89 -16.46
C LYS A 201 -10.31 -5.17 -16.14
N SER A 202 -9.42 -5.57 -17.04
CA SER A 202 -8.54 -6.72 -16.81
C SER A 202 -7.67 -6.47 -15.58
N ILE A 203 -7.67 -7.41 -14.64
CA ILE A 203 -6.98 -7.26 -13.36
C ILE A 203 -5.50 -7.65 -13.47
N SER A 204 -4.64 -6.93 -12.76
CA SER A 204 -3.24 -7.29 -12.55
C SER A 204 -3.04 -7.87 -11.15
N PHE A 205 -2.40 -9.03 -11.05
CA PHE A 205 -2.08 -9.70 -9.78
C PHE A 205 -0.59 -9.62 -9.50
N ILE A 206 -0.22 -9.22 -8.28
CA ILE A 206 1.17 -9.38 -7.79
C ILE A 206 1.09 -10.12 -6.47
N ILE A 207 1.59 -11.35 -6.44
CA ILE A 207 1.49 -12.25 -5.28
C ILE A 207 2.90 -12.46 -4.73
N GLU A 208 3.14 -12.08 -3.50
CA GLU A 208 4.34 -12.42 -2.74
C GLU A 208 4.00 -13.53 -1.74
N CYS A 209 4.58 -14.73 -1.88
CA CYS A 209 4.25 -15.91 -1.09
C CYS A 209 5.50 -16.58 -0.50
N HIS A 210 5.35 -17.34 0.59
CA HIS A 210 6.47 -18.07 1.24
C HIS A 210 6.56 -19.54 0.83
N LEU A 211 5.50 -20.07 0.20
CA LEU A 211 5.34 -21.50 -0.06
C LEU A 211 5.45 -21.84 -1.54
N ASN A 212 5.65 -23.13 -1.80
CA ASN A 212 5.64 -23.71 -3.13
C ASN A 212 4.27 -23.49 -3.79
N VAL A 213 4.29 -22.79 -4.92
CA VAL A 213 3.12 -22.54 -5.75
C VAL A 213 2.69 -23.85 -6.40
N LYS A 214 1.44 -24.28 -6.18
CA LYS A 214 0.87 -25.44 -6.89
C LYS A 214 0.71 -25.12 -8.37
N ARG A 215 1.08 -26.07 -9.24
CA ARG A 215 0.96 -25.95 -10.70
C ARG A 215 -0.46 -25.63 -11.16
N GLU A 216 -1.46 -26.25 -10.53
CA GLU A 216 -2.89 -26.03 -10.81
C GLU A 216 -3.29 -24.55 -10.67
N ASN A 217 -2.73 -23.83 -9.70
CA ASN A 217 -3.01 -22.40 -9.51
C ASN A 217 -2.40 -21.56 -10.65
N ILE A 218 -1.21 -21.93 -11.13
CA ILE A 218 -0.57 -21.23 -12.27
C ILE A 218 -1.37 -21.48 -13.54
N GLU A 219 -1.80 -22.72 -13.77
CA GLU A 219 -2.63 -23.10 -14.92
C GLU A 219 -3.97 -22.35 -14.89
N LEU A 220 -4.56 -22.18 -13.72
CA LEU A 220 -5.77 -21.39 -13.53
C LEU A 220 -5.55 -19.90 -13.87
N LEU A 221 -4.45 -19.31 -13.40
CA LEU A 221 -4.11 -17.92 -13.71
C LEU A 221 -3.85 -17.73 -15.22
N GLU A 222 -3.14 -18.65 -15.88
CA GLU A 222 -2.93 -18.60 -17.33
C GLU A 222 -4.23 -18.77 -18.11
N LYS A 223 -5.14 -19.66 -17.69
CA LYS A 223 -6.49 -19.78 -18.27
C LYS A 223 -7.21 -18.43 -18.27
N TYR A 224 -7.25 -17.73 -17.13
CA TYR A 224 -7.95 -16.44 -17.02
C TYR A 224 -7.24 -15.27 -17.70
N LYS A 225 -5.92 -15.35 -17.87
CA LYS A 225 -5.15 -14.43 -18.70
C LYS A 225 -5.47 -14.60 -20.18
N ASN A 226 -5.57 -15.83 -20.67
CA ASN A 226 -5.98 -16.12 -22.05
C ASN A 226 -7.42 -15.68 -22.34
N LEU A 227 -8.30 -15.70 -21.33
CA LEU A 227 -9.66 -15.16 -21.42
C LEU A 227 -9.74 -13.62 -21.35
N GLY A 228 -8.61 -12.92 -21.22
CA GLY A 228 -8.55 -11.46 -21.12
C GLY A 228 -9.02 -10.88 -19.78
N ILE A 229 -9.36 -11.73 -18.80
CA ILE A 229 -9.79 -11.32 -17.46
C ILE A 229 -8.59 -10.84 -16.64
N ILE A 230 -7.45 -11.53 -16.75
CA ILE A 230 -6.18 -11.11 -16.16
C ILE A 230 -5.36 -10.37 -17.23
N LYS A 231 -4.91 -9.16 -16.91
CA LYS A 231 -3.96 -8.42 -17.74
C LYS A 231 -2.55 -8.98 -17.62
N LYS A 232 -2.11 -9.19 -16.38
CA LYS A 232 -0.83 -9.80 -16.02
C LYS A 232 -0.88 -10.38 -14.61
N PHE A 233 -0.04 -11.35 -14.33
CA PHE A 233 0.21 -11.79 -12.96
C PHE A 233 1.72 -12.00 -12.73
N GLU A 234 2.16 -11.73 -11.51
CA GLU A 234 3.53 -11.91 -11.05
C GLU A 234 3.49 -12.69 -9.73
N ILE A 235 4.28 -13.76 -9.61
CA ILE A 235 4.38 -14.56 -8.37
C ILE A 235 5.82 -14.54 -7.88
N ASN A 236 6.02 -13.97 -6.70
CA ASN A 236 7.31 -13.79 -6.06
C ASN A 236 7.39 -14.70 -4.83
N VAL A 237 8.15 -15.79 -4.95
CA VAL A 237 8.39 -16.71 -3.83
C VAL A 237 9.50 -16.15 -2.95
N LYS A 238 9.21 -15.85 -1.69
CA LYS A 238 10.20 -15.44 -0.69
C LYS A 238 10.98 -16.65 -0.18
N GLY A 239 12.07 -16.98 -0.88
CA GLY A 239 13.13 -17.88 -0.44
C GLY A 239 14.40 -17.11 -0.07
N TYR A 240 15.04 -17.53 1.01
CA TYR A 240 16.35 -17.11 1.55
C TYR A 240 17.31 -16.45 0.55
N TYR A 241 17.86 -15.28 0.93
CA TYR A 241 19.01 -14.60 0.31
C TYR A 241 19.47 -15.19 -1.03
N ASN A 242 18.74 -14.91 -2.12
CA ASN A 242 19.31 -14.78 -3.45
C ASN A 242 18.26 -14.20 -4.41
N LYS A 243 18.65 -13.13 -5.10
CA LYS A 243 17.94 -12.60 -6.26
C LYS A 243 17.73 -13.74 -7.27
N SER A 244 16.54 -14.32 -7.30
CA SER A 244 16.03 -15.00 -8.48
C SER A 244 14.58 -14.54 -8.68
N LEU A 245 14.43 -13.53 -9.54
CA LEU A 245 13.16 -13.25 -10.19
C LEU A 245 12.86 -14.46 -11.06
N ILE A 246 11.91 -15.30 -10.66
CA ILE A 246 11.35 -16.29 -11.57
C ILE A 246 10.33 -15.54 -12.44
N SER A 247 10.81 -14.88 -13.50
CA SER A 247 9.95 -14.53 -14.63
C SER A 247 9.73 -15.81 -15.44
N LEU A 248 8.66 -16.56 -15.13
CA LEU A 248 8.24 -17.69 -15.97
C LEU A 248 7.66 -17.14 -17.27
N ALA A 249 8.54 -16.89 -18.25
CA ALA A 249 8.16 -16.82 -19.65
C ALA A 249 8.20 -18.26 -20.19
N ILE A 250 7.05 -18.93 -20.24
CA ILE A 250 6.95 -20.21 -20.94
C ILE A 250 6.57 -19.90 -22.39
N ALA A 251 7.49 -20.18 -23.31
CA ALA A 251 7.26 -20.11 -24.75
C ALA A 251 6.23 -21.16 -25.19
N PRO A 252 5.39 -20.87 -26.19
CA PRO A 252 4.43 -21.85 -26.71
C PRO A 252 5.16 -22.96 -27.46
N SER A 253 4.87 -24.21 -27.10
CA SER A 253 5.10 -25.40 -27.94
C SER A 253 3.94 -25.59 -28.90
#